data_AF-A0A933ZXC9-F1
#
_entry.id   AF-A0A933ZXC9-F1
#
_cell.length_a   1.000
_cell.length_b   1.000
_cell.length_c   1.000
_cell.angle_alpha   90.00
_cell.angle_beta   90.00
_cell.angle_gamma   90.00
#
_symmetry.space_group_name_H-M   'P 1'
#
loop_
_entity.id
_entity.type
_entity.pdbx_description
1 polymer ?
#
loop_
_entity_poly.entity_id
_entity_poly.type
_entity_poly.pdbx_seq_one_letter_code
_entity_poly.pdbx_strand_id
1 'polypeptide(L)'
;KYASPQGPSALVSLSGFDSEGQDHTFEHPQVGPVTAHGLDWDRAAKVFGQAAWKGLTLTAAWSGRGKGQPTGAYGSLVDDPRNANHDARGFIELRYERSFATATDLYGRAYYDSYRFEGYYAYPDEEAQDSKATLLNRDVAVGHWIGLELRGVQTLFSKHRLVAGLELKRHLRQEQENFDEGGEVYLDDHRASTVFGTYLQGEVDLWGWAAINAGLRYDHYDSFGGTLHPRLAIIVTPFSSTTLKLLYGRAFRPPNVEELFYRDGYSYKVAPSGSLGPEHVSTHEVVLEQGLGRSVRLTVLGYHLVVRDLISLVEDPADSLLYFTNQGSVDAFGGEAQVDVKGPWGTVGRASYALQQATAVETGERLTNSPTHMAKLHLSAPLYWRWLRAGAQLLYLDRRRTLSGAQVDPYLVSNLTVTAEGLGGVADVSASVYNLFDVRYGDPGSREHFQDELLRDGRSFRLKLLLHF
;
A
#
# COMPACT_ATOMS: atom_id res chain seq x y z
N LYS A 1 24.57 8.89 -15.57
CA LYS A 1 23.56 9.35 -16.56
C LYS A 1 23.46 8.28 -17.64
N TYR A 2 22.53 7.33 -17.51
CA TYR A 2 22.22 6.42 -18.61
C TYR A 2 21.50 7.26 -19.66
N ALA A 3 22.13 7.47 -20.82
CA ALA A 3 21.47 8.08 -21.95
C ALA A 3 20.27 7.20 -22.31
N SER A 4 19.06 7.77 -22.35
CA SER A 4 17.92 7.08 -22.96
C SER A 4 18.36 6.55 -24.33
N PRO A 5 18.05 5.29 -24.68
CA PRO A 5 18.30 4.78 -26.02
C PRO A 5 17.72 5.77 -27.03
N GLN A 6 18.53 6.23 -27.99
CA GLN A 6 18.06 7.17 -29.02
C GLN A 6 17.09 6.50 -30.03
N GLY A 7 16.94 5.17 -29.98
CA GLY A 7 16.00 4.40 -30.76
C GLY A 7 14.67 4.14 -30.02
N PRO A 8 13.62 3.74 -30.75
CA PRO A 8 12.39 3.25 -30.13
C PRO A 8 12.69 1.99 -29.31
N SER A 9 12.08 1.89 -28.12
CA SER A 9 12.11 0.68 -27.30
C SER A 9 10.69 0.25 -26.94
N ALA A 10 10.46 -1.05 -26.84
CA ALA A 10 9.19 -1.60 -26.41
C ALA A 10 9.42 -2.79 -25.47
N LEU A 11 8.49 -2.98 -24.53
CA LEU A 11 8.45 -4.10 -23.60
C LEU A 11 6.99 -4.53 -23.44
N VAL A 12 6.75 -5.83 -23.47
CA VAL A 12 5.46 -6.44 -23.14
C VAL A 12 5.70 -7.55 -22.13
N SER A 13 4.83 -7.65 -21.14
CA SER A 13 4.85 -8.71 -20.14
C SER A 13 3.44 -9.23 -19.88
N LEU A 14 3.34 -10.55 -19.73
CA LEU A 14 2.14 -11.26 -19.33
C LEU A 14 2.49 -12.04 -18.06
N SER A 15 1.59 -12.05 -17.09
CA SER A 15 1.80 -12.80 -15.84
C SER A 15 0.49 -13.40 -15.35
N GLY A 16 0.55 -14.65 -14.93
CA GLY A 16 -0.53 -15.35 -14.25
C GLY A 16 -0.10 -15.78 -12.85
N PHE A 17 -1.07 -15.85 -11.95
CA PHE A 17 -0.92 -16.35 -10.59
C PHE A 17 -2.14 -17.17 -10.24
N ASP A 18 -1.92 -18.33 -9.62
CA ASP A 18 -2.96 -19.22 -9.14
C ASP A 18 -2.46 -19.87 -7.84
N SER A 19 -3.36 -19.95 -6.87
CA SER A 19 -3.13 -20.51 -5.55
C SER A 19 -4.43 -21.16 -5.09
N GLU A 20 -4.37 -22.43 -4.71
CA GLU A 20 -5.53 -23.17 -4.20
C GLU A 20 -5.94 -22.71 -2.79
N GLY A 21 -5.03 -22.08 -2.04
CA GLY A 21 -5.27 -21.66 -0.66
C GLY A 21 -5.16 -22.82 0.33
N GLN A 22 -5.71 -22.63 1.54
CA GLN A 22 -5.78 -23.64 2.59
C GLN A 22 -7.18 -23.66 3.22
N ASP A 23 -7.50 -24.78 3.87
CA ASP A 23 -8.67 -24.86 4.74
C ASP A 23 -8.39 -24.08 6.02
N HIS A 24 -9.36 -23.29 6.47
CA HIS A 24 -9.25 -22.52 7.70
C HIS A 24 -10.37 -22.90 8.66
N THR A 25 -10.01 -23.16 9.92
CA THR A 25 -10.98 -23.45 10.98
C THR A 25 -11.03 -22.30 11.97
N PHE A 26 -12.23 -21.84 12.25
CA PHE A 26 -12.52 -20.70 13.13
C PHE A 26 -13.44 -21.14 14.27
N GLU A 27 -13.32 -20.51 15.43
CA GLU A 27 -14.29 -20.64 16.51
C GLU A 27 -15.38 -19.59 16.33
N HIS A 28 -16.54 -19.99 15.79
CA HIS A 28 -17.67 -19.09 15.59
C HIS A 28 -18.44 -18.90 16.91
N PRO A 29 -18.73 -17.65 17.33
CA PRO A 29 -19.31 -17.38 18.66
C PRO A 29 -20.68 -18.04 18.89
N GLN A 30 -21.46 -18.27 17.82
CA GLN A 30 -22.83 -18.80 17.93
C GLN A 30 -22.94 -20.31 17.66
N VAL A 31 -22.04 -20.90 16.86
CA VAL A 31 -22.19 -22.29 16.39
C VAL A 31 -20.98 -23.18 16.69
N GLY A 32 -19.93 -22.62 17.31
CA GLY A 32 -18.70 -23.35 17.64
C GLY A 32 -17.74 -23.47 16.46
N PRO A 33 -16.92 -24.53 16.40
CA PRO A 33 -15.93 -24.70 15.34
C PRO A 33 -16.56 -24.80 13.95
N VAL A 34 -16.11 -23.96 13.02
CA VAL A 34 -16.53 -23.97 11.60
C VAL A 34 -15.28 -23.97 10.73
N THR A 35 -15.28 -24.80 9.69
CA THR A 35 -14.18 -24.92 8.73
C THR A 35 -14.64 -24.42 7.37
N ALA A 36 -13.87 -23.49 6.77
CA ALA A 36 -14.00 -23.08 5.39
C ALA A 36 -13.13 -23.99 4.51
N HIS A 37 -13.72 -24.75 3.60
CA HIS A 37 -13.04 -25.77 2.80
C HIS A 37 -12.66 -25.24 1.41
N GLY A 38 -11.36 -25.08 1.17
CA GLY A 38 -10.82 -24.67 -0.13
C GLY A 38 -11.28 -23.29 -0.58
N LEU A 39 -11.69 -22.41 0.35
CA LEU A 39 -12.22 -21.08 0.05
C LEU A 39 -11.14 -19.98 0.09
N ASP A 40 -9.90 -20.31 0.43
CA ASP A 40 -8.80 -19.34 0.50
C ASP A 40 -8.00 -19.22 -0.81
N TRP A 41 -8.57 -19.67 -1.94
CA TRP A 41 -7.92 -19.56 -3.25
C TRP A 41 -7.67 -18.10 -3.68
N ASP A 42 -6.67 -17.88 -4.53
CA ASP A 42 -6.30 -16.56 -5.08
C ASP A 42 -5.80 -16.70 -6.52
N ARG A 43 -6.37 -15.91 -7.43
CA ARG A 43 -6.09 -15.97 -8.87
C ARG A 43 -5.89 -14.59 -9.42
N ALA A 44 -4.84 -14.37 -10.21
CA ALA A 44 -4.63 -13.09 -10.86
C ALA A 44 -4.04 -13.22 -12.26
N ALA A 45 -4.41 -12.29 -13.14
CA ALA A 45 -3.85 -12.13 -14.47
C ALA A 45 -3.43 -10.68 -14.67
N LYS A 46 -2.25 -10.48 -15.27
CA LYS A 46 -1.66 -9.16 -15.50
C LYS A 46 -1.11 -9.05 -16.91
N VAL A 47 -1.34 -7.90 -17.52
CA VAL A 47 -0.78 -7.49 -18.81
C VAL A 47 -0.10 -6.16 -18.62
N PHE A 48 1.12 -6.02 -19.13
CA PHE A 48 1.88 -4.79 -19.09
C PHE A 48 2.51 -4.53 -20.46
N GLY A 49 2.44 -3.28 -20.92
CA GLY A 49 3.07 -2.82 -22.13
C GLY A 49 3.69 -1.44 -21.92
N GLN A 50 4.89 -1.25 -22.47
CA GLN A 50 5.54 0.06 -22.50
C GLN A 50 6.24 0.26 -23.84
N ALA A 51 6.11 1.45 -24.42
CA ALA A 51 6.87 1.87 -25.58
C ALA A 51 7.45 3.27 -25.33
N ALA A 52 8.71 3.49 -25.70
CA ALA A 52 9.38 4.78 -25.52
C ALA A 52 10.07 5.22 -26.82
N TRP A 53 9.96 6.51 -27.12
CA TRP A 53 10.61 7.12 -28.28
C TRP A 53 10.80 8.63 -28.09
N LYS A 54 12.03 9.13 -28.27
CA LYS A 54 12.37 10.56 -28.26
C LYS A 54 11.78 11.36 -27.08
N GLY A 55 11.90 10.82 -25.87
CA GLY A 55 11.38 11.47 -24.65
C GLY A 55 9.90 11.20 -24.38
N LEU A 56 9.16 10.63 -25.31
CA LEU A 56 7.81 10.10 -25.08
C LEU A 56 7.88 8.68 -24.52
N THR A 57 7.01 8.36 -23.58
CA THR A 57 6.78 7.01 -23.07
C THR A 57 5.27 6.77 -22.97
N LEU A 58 4.77 5.77 -23.68
CA LEU A 58 3.43 5.24 -23.52
C LEU A 58 3.52 4.01 -22.62
N THR A 59 2.78 3.98 -21.52
CA THR A 59 2.66 2.80 -20.65
C THR A 59 1.19 2.43 -20.54
N ALA A 60 0.89 1.14 -20.62
CA ALA A 60 -0.42 0.61 -20.33
C ALA A 60 -0.30 -0.66 -19.48
N ALA A 61 -1.20 -0.85 -18.53
CA ALA A 61 -1.26 -2.09 -17.76
C ALA A 61 -2.69 -2.42 -17.39
N TRP A 62 -2.95 -3.71 -17.21
CA TRP A 62 -4.18 -4.24 -16.65
C TRP A 62 -3.84 -5.35 -15.66
N SER A 63 -4.56 -5.41 -14.56
CA SER A 63 -4.49 -6.46 -13.54
C SER A 63 -5.90 -6.80 -13.10
N GLY A 64 -6.25 -8.07 -13.17
CA GLY A 64 -7.47 -8.62 -12.55
C GLY A 64 -7.08 -9.64 -11.49
N ARG A 65 -7.83 -9.67 -10.39
CA ARG A 65 -7.66 -10.63 -9.29
C ARG A 65 -9.03 -11.11 -8.81
N GLY A 66 -9.12 -12.40 -8.51
CA GLY A 66 -10.20 -13.00 -7.75
C GLY A 66 -9.63 -13.65 -6.49
N LYS A 67 -10.32 -13.51 -5.37
CA LYS A 67 -9.93 -14.07 -4.08
C LYS A 67 -11.16 -14.64 -3.39
N GLY A 68 -11.13 -15.93 -3.04
CA GLY A 68 -12.16 -16.51 -2.18
C GLY A 68 -12.03 -15.99 -0.75
N GLN A 69 -13.15 -15.87 -0.04
CA GLN A 69 -13.19 -15.28 1.29
C GLN A 69 -13.60 -16.33 2.34
N PRO A 70 -12.65 -16.94 3.06
CA PRO A 70 -12.94 -18.01 4.00
C PRO A 70 -13.45 -17.49 5.36
N THR A 71 -13.43 -16.18 5.62
CA THR A 71 -13.55 -15.64 6.97
C THR A 71 -14.99 -15.39 7.43
N GLY A 72 -15.99 -15.44 6.54
CA GLY A 72 -17.35 -15.03 6.87
C GLY A 72 -17.44 -13.57 7.33
N ALA A 73 -16.66 -12.66 6.71
CA ALA A 73 -16.69 -11.27 7.13
C ALA A 73 -18.06 -10.63 6.86
N TYR A 74 -18.35 -9.57 7.61
CA TYR A 74 -19.65 -8.89 7.67
C TYR A 74 -20.81 -9.81 8.10
N GLY A 75 -20.51 -10.95 8.73
CA GLY A 75 -21.51 -11.93 9.16
C GLY A 75 -21.95 -12.90 8.07
N SER A 76 -21.25 -12.93 6.92
CA SER A 76 -21.52 -13.88 5.85
C SER A 76 -21.19 -15.33 6.24
N LEU A 77 -21.72 -16.29 5.49
CA LEU A 77 -21.57 -17.72 5.76
C LEU A 77 -20.13 -18.22 5.54
N VAL A 78 -19.45 -18.73 6.58
CA VAL A 78 -18.01 -19.09 6.55
C VAL A 78 -17.60 -20.15 5.52
N ASP A 79 -18.47 -21.09 5.15
CA ASP A 79 -18.18 -22.19 4.20
C ASP A 79 -19.02 -22.10 2.92
N ASP A 80 -19.33 -20.88 2.47
CA ASP A 80 -20.05 -20.66 1.21
C ASP A 80 -19.09 -20.29 0.06
N PRO A 81 -19.03 -21.07 -1.03
CA PRO A 81 -18.10 -20.82 -2.13
C PRO A 81 -18.42 -19.58 -2.96
N ARG A 82 -19.60 -18.96 -2.77
CA ARG A 82 -19.95 -17.69 -3.42
C ARG A 82 -19.26 -16.50 -2.76
N ASN A 83 -18.75 -16.65 -1.54
CA ASN A 83 -18.01 -15.58 -0.86
C ASN A 83 -16.67 -15.34 -1.53
N ALA A 84 -16.57 -14.23 -2.26
CA ALA A 84 -15.40 -13.90 -3.04
C ALA A 84 -15.32 -12.39 -3.29
N ASN A 85 -14.10 -11.94 -3.53
CA ASN A 85 -13.79 -10.59 -3.96
C ASN A 85 -13.13 -10.62 -5.33
N HIS A 86 -13.60 -9.77 -6.22
CA HIS A 86 -13.07 -9.59 -7.55
C HIS A 86 -12.67 -8.13 -7.76
N ASP A 87 -11.40 -7.90 -8.07
CA ASP A 87 -10.90 -6.56 -8.37
C ASP A 87 -10.19 -6.53 -9.72
N ALA A 88 -10.33 -5.40 -10.42
CA ALA A 88 -9.60 -5.14 -11.64
C ALA A 88 -9.18 -3.68 -11.72
N ARG A 89 -7.92 -3.46 -12.13
CA ARG A 89 -7.39 -2.13 -12.45
C ARG A 89 -6.76 -2.12 -13.82
N GLY A 90 -7.10 -1.12 -14.62
CA GLY A 90 -6.45 -0.82 -15.89
C GLY A 90 -6.02 0.64 -15.96
N PHE A 91 -4.90 0.92 -16.60
CA PHE A 91 -4.50 2.29 -16.91
C PHE A 91 -3.77 2.40 -18.25
N ILE A 92 -3.82 3.60 -18.81
CA ILE A 92 -2.99 4.04 -19.92
C ILE A 92 -2.46 5.43 -19.61
N GLU A 93 -1.16 5.63 -19.82
CA GLU A 93 -0.50 6.91 -19.60
C GLU A 93 0.45 7.26 -20.74
N LEU A 94 0.50 8.56 -21.06
CA LEU A 94 1.49 9.16 -21.92
C LEU A 94 2.33 10.12 -21.11
N ARG A 95 3.63 9.86 -21.06
CA ARG A 95 4.63 10.71 -20.41
C ARG A 95 5.54 11.34 -21.46
N TYR A 96 5.93 12.59 -21.23
CA TYR A 96 6.95 13.28 -22.00
C TYR A 96 7.99 13.90 -21.07
N GLU A 97 9.27 13.66 -21.36
CA GLU A 97 10.40 14.24 -20.64
C GLU A 97 11.39 14.87 -21.61
N ARG A 98 11.84 16.09 -21.30
CA ARG A 98 12.87 16.78 -22.08
C ARG A 98 13.76 17.67 -21.23
N SER A 99 15.06 17.46 -21.36
CA SER A 99 16.10 18.35 -20.85
C SER A 99 16.54 19.34 -21.93
N PHE A 100 16.61 20.62 -21.58
CA PHE A 100 17.06 21.69 -22.45
C PHE A 100 18.48 22.14 -22.07
N ALA A 101 19.20 22.74 -23.03
CA ALA A 101 20.56 23.23 -22.81
C ALA A 101 20.64 24.33 -21.74
N THR A 102 19.52 25.00 -21.44
CA THR A 102 19.36 26.06 -20.43
C THR A 102 19.27 25.55 -18.99
N ALA A 103 19.70 24.30 -18.72
CA ALA A 103 19.55 23.62 -17.43
C ALA A 103 18.08 23.61 -16.93
N THR A 104 17.17 23.44 -17.89
CA THR A 104 15.73 23.33 -17.67
C THR A 104 15.31 21.90 -18.00
N ASP A 105 14.64 21.22 -17.07
CA ASP A 105 14.01 19.93 -17.32
C ASP A 105 12.50 20.08 -17.26
N LEU A 106 11.81 19.60 -18.29
CA LEU A 106 10.36 19.57 -18.35
C LEU A 106 9.86 18.13 -18.31
N TYR A 107 8.77 17.94 -17.58
CA TYR A 107 8.04 16.70 -17.48
C TYR A 107 6.55 16.99 -17.64
N GLY A 108 5.87 16.16 -18.44
CA GLY A 108 4.43 16.14 -18.56
C GLY A 108 3.91 14.71 -18.57
N ARG A 109 2.78 14.47 -17.91
CA ARG A 109 2.10 13.17 -17.90
C ARG A 109 0.60 13.39 -18.01
N ALA A 110 -0.03 12.66 -18.92
CA ALA A 110 -1.48 12.55 -19.02
C ALA A 110 -1.88 11.08 -18.92
N TYR A 111 -2.94 10.78 -18.19
CA TYR A 111 -3.33 9.39 -17.94
C TYR A 111 -4.84 9.22 -17.79
N TYR A 112 -5.28 7.98 -18.01
CA TYR A 112 -6.60 7.47 -17.67
C TYR A 112 -6.41 6.19 -16.86
N ASP A 113 -7.15 6.07 -15.77
CA ASP A 113 -7.22 4.89 -14.91
C ASP A 113 -8.68 4.47 -14.73
N SER A 114 -8.88 3.16 -14.60
CA SER A 114 -10.14 2.52 -14.26
C SER A 114 -9.89 1.45 -13.20
N TYR A 115 -10.75 1.44 -12.18
CA TYR A 115 -10.80 0.43 -11.14
C TYR A 115 -12.23 -0.06 -10.97
N ARG A 116 -12.40 -1.37 -10.76
CA ARG A 116 -13.67 -2.00 -10.43
C ARG A 116 -13.42 -3.04 -9.35
N PHE A 117 -14.24 -3.01 -8.32
CA PHE A 117 -14.30 -4.00 -7.26
C PHE A 117 -15.73 -4.56 -7.18
N GLU A 118 -15.83 -5.85 -6.93
CA GLU A 118 -17.06 -6.57 -6.66
C GLU A 118 -16.81 -7.56 -5.51
N GLY A 119 -17.47 -7.33 -4.37
CA GLY A 119 -17.55 -8.26 -3.25
C GLY A 119 -18.87 -9.03 -3.31
N TYR A 120 -18.81 -10.32 -2.99
CA TYR A 120 -19.95 -11.23 -2.97
C TYR A 120 -20.04 -11.83 -1.57
N TYR A 121 -21.20 -11.67 -0.93
CA TYR A 121 -21.42 -12.08 0.45
C TYR A 121 -22.73 -12.86 0.58
N ALA A 122 -22.63 -14.15 0.90
CA ALA A 122 -23.76 -15.05 1.07
C ALA A 122 -24.27 -14.97 2.51
N TYR A 123 -25.56 -14.72 2.66
CA TYR A 123 -26.27 -14.65 3.94
C TYR A 123 -27.44 -15.65 3.97
N PRO A 124 -27.87 -16.10 5.16
CA PRO A 124 -29.18 -16.73 5.30
C PRO A 124 -30.27 -15.81 4.76
N ASP A 125 -31.20 -16.34 3.97
CA ASP A 125 -32.38 -15.60 3.53
C ASP A 125 -33.46 -15.70 4.62
N GLU A 126 -33.58 -14.64 5.43
CA GLU A 126 -34.53 -14.60 6.55
C GLU A 126 -35.99 -14.44 6.10
N GLU A 127 -36.22 -13.97 4.86
CA GLU A 127 -37.57 -13.78 4.32
C GLU A 127 -38.11 -15.03 3.61
N ALA A 128 -37.23 -15.93 3.21
CA ALA A 128 -37.60 -17.18 2.58
C ALA A 128 -38.32 -18.15 3.52
N GLN A 129 -39.30 -18.88 2.96
CA GLN A 129 -39.99 -19.95 3.67
C GLN A 129 -39.09 -21.16 3.95
N ASP A 130 -38.05 -21.35 3.14
CA ASP A 130 -37.03 -22.38 3.37
C ASP A 130 -35.93 -21.80 4.26
N SER A 131 -35.78 -22.33 5.48
CA SER A 131 -34.76 -21.89 6.43
C SER A 131 -33.31 -22.17 5.98
N LYS A 132 -33.12 -22.85 4.84
CA LYS A 132 -31.81 -23.05 4.19
C LYS A 132 -31.61 -22.16 2.98
N ALA A 133 -32.62 -21.38 2.59
CA ALA A 133 -32.44 -20.41 1.53
C ALA A 133 -31.36 -19.40 1.94
N THR A 134 -30.65 -18.93 0.93
CA THR A 134 -29.56 -17.98 1.09
C THR A 134 -29.70 -16.92 0.03
N LEU A 135 -29.46 -15.68 0.42
CA LEU A 135 -29.36 -14.56 -0.48
C LEU A 135 -27.88 -14.23 -0.72
N LEU A 136 -27.60 -13.59 -1.84
CA LEU A 136 -26.26 -13.14 -2.20
C LEU A 136 -26.27 -11.61 -2.29
N ASN A 137 -25.62 -10.97 -1.34
CA ASN A 137 -25.37 -9.53 -1.38
C ASN A 137 -24.16 -9.24 -2.26
N ARG A 138 -24.21 -8.11 -2.96
CA ARG A 138 -23.14 -7.58 -3.80
C ARG A 138 -22.78 -6.18 -3.36
N ASP A 139 -21.49 -5.97 -3.17
CA ASP A 139 -20.89 -4.66 -2.91
C ASP A 139 -19.98 -4.29 -4.09
N VAL A 140 -20.27 -3.17 -4.75
CA VAL A 140 -19.62 -2.78 -6.00
C VAL A 140 -19.03 -1.39 -5.85
N ALA A 141 -17.75 -1.25 -6.18
CA ALA A 141 -17.09 0.05 -6.27
C ALA A 141 -16.45 0.25 -7.64
N VAL A 142 -16.80 1.35 -8.33
CA VAL A 142 -16.26 1.68 -9.66
C VAL A 142 -15.65 3.07 -9.66
N GLY A 143 -14.40 3.17 -10.13
CA GLY A 143 -13.66 4.42 -10.19
C GLY A 143 -13.01 4.64 -11.55
N HIS A 144 -13.39 5.69 -12.27
CA HIS A 144 -12.73 6.12 -13.51
C HIS A 144 -12.19 7.54 -13.33
N TRP A 145 -10.92 7.77 -13.64
CA TRP A 145 -10.36 9.12 -13.53
C TRP A 145 -9.32 9.40 -14.61
N ILE A 146 -9.20 10.68 -14.95
CA ILE A 146 -8.16 11.21 -15.81
C ILE A 146 -7.30 12.18 -15.02
N GLY A 147 -6.04 12.32 -15.42
CA GLY A 147 -5.16 13.30 -14.80
C GLY A 147 -4.14 13.90 -15.75
N LEU A 148 -3.69 15.09 -15.38
CA LEU A 148 -2.61 15.84 -16.00
C LEU A 148 -1.63 16.28 -14.92
N GLU A 149 -0.36 15.95 -15.10
CA GLU A 149 0.75 16.43 -14.27
C GLU A 149 1.74 17.19 -15.14
N LEU A 150 2.15 18.36 -14.68
CA LEU A 150 3.19 19.16 -15.30
C LEU A 150 4.24 19.51 -14.24
N ARG A 151 5.52 19.37 -14.59
CA ARG A 151 6.63 19.74 -13.70
C ARG A 151 7.75 20.40 -14.51
N GLY A 152 8.20 21.54 -14.01
CA GLY A 152 9.40 22.22 -14.47
C GLY A 152 10.48 22.22 -13.40
N VAL A 153 11.71 21.94 -13.80
CA VAL A 153 12.91 22.09 -12.96
C VAL A 153 13.83 23.08 -13.65
N GLN A 154 14.31 24.06 -12.91
CA GLN A 154 15.29 25.03 -13.38
C GLN A 154 16.47 25.07 -12.42
N THR A 155 17.68 24.90 -12.96
CA THR A 155 18.91 25.20 -12.22
C THR A 155 19.37 26.63 -12.52
N LEU A 156 19.53 27.43 -11.48
CA LEU A 156 20.02 28.81 -11.52
C LEU A 156 21.38 28.90 -10.82
N PHE A 157 22.31 29.66 -11.41
CA PHE A 157 23.66 29.91 -10.88
C PHE A 157 24.43 28.64 -10.47
N SER A 158 24.12 27.51 -11.10
CA SER A 158 24.70 26.18 -10.83
C SER A 158 24.52 25.64 -9.40
N LYS A 159 23.76 26.30 -8.53
CA LYS A 159 23.59 25.92 -7.11
C LYS A 159 22.14 25.93 -6.62
N HIS A 160 21.27 26.68 -7.30
CA HIS A 160 19.88 26.82 -6.90
C HIS A 160 19.02 26.00 -7.85
N ARG A 161 18.35 24.98 -7.35
CA ARG A 161 17.38 24.20 -8.13
C ARG A 161 15.98 24.57 -7.70
N LEU A 162 15.22 25.14 -8.61
CA LEU A 162 13.80 25.45 -8.43
C LEU A 162 12.98 24.37 -9.12
N VAL A 163 11.96 23.88 -8.45
CA VAL A 163 10.99 22.92 -8.97
C VAL A 163 9.61 23.50 -8.77
N ALA A 164 8.83 23.58 -9.83
CA ALA A 164 7.42 23.93 -9.76
C ALA A 164 6.60 22.86 -10.48
N GLY A 165 5.40 22.58 -9.97
CA GLY A 165 4.52 21.62 -10.63
C GLY A 165 3.05 21.87 -10.36
N LEU A 166 2.24 21.30 -11.24
CA LEU A 166 0.79 21.37 -11.25
C LEU A 166 0.25 19.96 -11.47
N GLU A 167 -0.82 19.63 -10.77
CA GLU A 167 -1.57 18.39 -10.89
C GLU A 167 -3.07 18.72 -11.00
N LEU A 168 -3.73 18.14 -11.98
CA LEU A 168 -5.17 18.16 -12.13
C LEU A 168 -5.66 16.73 -12.27
N LYS A 169 -6.64 16.33 -11.46
CA LYS A 169 -7.28 15.03 -11.53
C LYS A 169 -8.79 15.22 -11.55
N ARG A 170 -9.45 14.57 -12.49
CA ARG A 170 -10.91 14.53 -12.58
C ARG A 170 -11.36 13.09 -12.45
N HIS A 171 -12.07 12.80 -11.37
CA HIS A 171 -12.85 11.58 -11.23
C HIS A 171 -14.11 11.72 -12.07
N LEU A 172 -14.18 10.94 -13.15
CA LEU A 172 -15.30 10.91 -14.09
C LEU A 172 -16.48 10.11 -13.54
N ARG A 173 -16.16 9.06 -12.77
CA ARG A 173 -17.10 8.12 -12.15
C ARG A 173 -16.51 7.67 -10.81
N GLN A 174 -17.27 7.81 -9.74
CA GLN A 174 -17.01 7.28 -8.40
C GLN A 174 -18.31 6.69 -7.92
N GLU A 175 -18.39 5.38 -7.89
CA GLU A 175 -19.64 4.68 -7.62
C GLU A 175 -19.48 3.69 -6.49
N GLN A 176 -20.58 3.56 -5.76
CA GLN A 176 -20.74 2.64 -4.66
C GLN A 176 -22.15 2.08 -4.76
N GLU A 177 -22.27 0.78 -4.88
CA GLU A 177 -23.54 0.08 -4.91
C GLU A 177 -23.50 -1.05 -3.88
N ASN A 178 -24.58 -1.24 -3.12
CA ASN A 178 -24.76 -2.39 -2.25
C ASN A 178 -26.20 -2.89 -2.38
N PHE A 179 -26.39 -4.16 -2.75
CA PHE A 179 -27.71 -4.71 -3.04
C PHE A 179 -27.72 -6.24 -2.96
N ASP A 180 -28.89 -6.82 -2.73
CA ASP A 180 -29.11 -8.26 -2.80
C ASP A 180 -29.51 -8.69 -4.21
N GLU A 181 -28.95 -9.81 -4.68
CA GLU A 181 -29.32 -10.36 -5.98
C GLU A 181 -30.81 -10.76 -6.01
N GLY A 182 -31.61 -10.01 -6.78
CA GLY A 182 -33.03 -10.26 -6.97
C GLY A 182 -33.95 -9.56 -5.97
N GLY A 183 -33.43 -8.65 -5.14
CA GLY A 183 -34.20 -8.01 -4.07
C GLY A 183 -33.84 -6.54 -3.83
N GLU A 184 -33.39 -6.26 -2.61
CA GLU A 184 -33.27 -4.93 -2.01
C GLU A 184 -32.00 -4.19 -2.47
N VAL A 185 -32.10 -2.86 -2.61
CA VAL A 185 -30.96 -1.97 -2.91
C VAL A 185 -30.71 -1.09 -1.69
N TYR A 186 -29.57 -1.31 -1.04
CA TYR A 186 -29.14 -0.60 0.17
C TYR A 186 -28.39 0.71 -0.16
N LEU A 187 -27.58 0.66 -1.20
CA LEU A 187 -26.79 1.81 -1.68
C LEU A 187 -26.75 1.83 -3.20
N ASP A 188 -26.94 3.02 -3.75
CA ASP A 188 -26.69 3.37 -5.13
C ASP A 188 -26.26 4.86 -5.15
N ASP A 189 -24.95 5.10 -5.13
CA ASP A 189 -24.35 6.44 -5.10
C ASP A 189 -23.38 6.63 -6.28
N HIS A 190 -23.64 7.66 -7.10
CA HIS A 190 -22.84 8.03 -8.25
C HIS A 190 -22.31 9.46 -8.11
N ARG A 191 -20.98 9.62 -8.14
CA ARG A 191 -20.31 10.90 -7.96
C ARG A 191 -19.26 11.18 -9.03
N ALA A 192 -18.92 12.45 -9.14
CA ALA A 192 -17.75 12.93 -9.86
C ALA A 192 -17.10 14.05 -9.04
N SER A 193 -15.78 14.14 -9.09
CA SER A 193 -15.04 15.14 -8.31
C SER A 193 -13.75 15.55 -9.00
N THR A 194 -13.23 16.70 -8.59
CA THR A 194 -11.99 17.29 -9.09
C THR A 194 -11.03 17.48 -7.94
N VAL A 195 -9.76 17.25 -8.23
CA VAL A 195 -8.64 17.58 -7.36
C VAL A 195 -7.65 18.42 -8.14
N PHE A 196 -7.24 19.53 -7.55
CA PHE A 196 -6.19 20.39 -8.08
C PHE A 196 -5.05 20.49 -7.06
N GLY A 197 -3.82 20.34 -7.53
CA GLY A 197 -2.62 20.48 -6.71
C GLY A 197 -1.59 21.37 -7.40
N THR A 198 -0.89 22.18 -6.62
CA THR A 198 0.25 22.97 -7.09
C THR A 198 1.33 23.05 -6.03
N TYR A 199 2.60 23.08 -6.46
CA TYR A 199 3.71 23.14 -5.53
C TYR A 199 4.89 23.91 -6.09
N LEU A 200 5.67 24.46 -5.16
CA LEU A 200 6.96 25.08 -5.41
C LEU A 200 7.98 24.55 -4.40
N GLN A 201 9.18 24.23 -4.88
CA GLN A 201 10.29 23.77 -4.07
C GLN A 201 11.58 24.43 -4.52
N GLY A 202 12.39 24.88 -3.57
CA GLY A 202 13.73 25.39 -3.79
C GLY A 202 14.75 24.52 -3.07
N GLU A 203 15.86 24.24 -3.76
CA GLU A 203 17.03 23.58 -3.21
C GLU A 203 18.26 24.43 -3.45
N VAL A 204 19.11 24.52 -2.44
CA VAL A 204 20.36 25.28 -2.51
C VAL A 204 21.50 24.48 -1.90
N ASP A 205 22.56 24.30 -2.68
CA ASP A 205 23.83 23.77 -2.20
C ASP A 205 24.63 24.88 -1.52
N LEU A 206 24.96 24.67 -0.25
CA LEU A 206 25.71 25.57 0.61
C LEU A 206 27.11 25.01 0.87
N TRP A 207 28.16 25.80 0.60
CA TRP A 207 29.57 25.49 0.90
C TRP A 207 30.10 24.11 0.44
N GLY A 208 29.36 23.36 -0.39
CA GLY A 208 29.72 22.03 -0.90
C GLY A 208 29.55 20.86 0.09
N TRP A 209 29.19 21.14 1.35
CA TRP A 209 28.99 20.12 2.39
C TRP A 209 27.65 20.25 3.11
N ALA A 210 26.83 21.24 2.75
CA ALA A 210 25.49 21.41 3.28
C ALA A 210 24.52 21.74 2.14
N ALA A 211 23.24 21.37 2.29
CA ALA A 211 22.18 21.75 1.38
C ALA A 211 20.88 21.99 2.16
N ILE A 212 20.08 22.92 1.67
CA ILE A 212 18.73 23.18 2.18
C ILE A 212 17.74 22.91 1.06
N ASN A 213 16.68 22.18 1.38
CA ASN A 213 15.54 21.99 0.50
C ASN A 213 14.26 22.43 1.23
N ALA A 214 13.53 23.36 0.66
CA ALA A 214 12.29 23.87 1.22
C ALA A 214 11.20 23.86 0.15
N GLY A 215 10.00 23.44 0.51
CA GLY A 215 8.88 23.37 -0.41
C GLY A 215 7.54 23.62 0.25
N LEU A 216 6.57 23.99 -0.58
CA LEU A 216 5.20 24.23 -0.18
C LEU A 216 4.28 23.66 -1.26
N ARG A 217 3.29 22.88 -0.84
CA ARG A 217 2.23 22.37 -1.71
C ARG A 217 0.87 22.86 -1.24
N TYR A 218 0.02 23.26 -2.18
CA TYR A 218 -1.39 23.53 -1.97
C TYR A 218 -2.22 22.53 -2.76
N ASP A 219 -3.24 21.95 -2.13
CA ASP A 219 -4.21 21.08 -2.77
C ASP A 219 -5.63 21.62 -2.53
N HIS A 220 -6.52 21.44 -3.52
CA HIS A 220 -7.93 21.77 -3.45
C HIS A 220 -8.77 20.57 -3.88
N TYR A 221 -9.70 20.17 -3.02
CA TYR A 221 -10.64 19.07 -3.24
C TYR A 221 -12.07 19.62 -3.24
N ASP A 222 -12.92 19.09 -4.13
CA ASP A 222 -14.35 19.43 -4.15
C ASP A 222 -15.05 19.07 -2.82
N SER A 223 -14.52 18.11 -2.04
CA SER A 223 -15.14 17.61 -0.80
C SER A 223 -14.92 18.50 0.43
N PHE A 224 -13.70 19.05 0.63
CA PHE A 224 -13.37 19.83 1.84
C PHE A 224 -12.61 21.14 1.54
N GLY A 225 -12.36 21.47 0.27
CA GLY A 225 -11.68 22.70 -0.12
C GLY A 225 -10.16 22.61 -0.07
N GLY A 226 -9.51 23.69 0.37
CA GLY A 226 -8.07 23.92 0.23
C GLY A 226 -7.24 23.52 1.46
N THR A 227 -6.04 22.97 1.24
CA THR A 227 -5.08 22.62 2.30
C THR A 227 -3.63 22.89 1.88
N LEU A 228 -2.74 23.12 2.86
CA LEU A 228 -1.37 23.62 2.63
C LEU A 228 -0.32 22.81 3.41
N HIS A 229 0.74 22.39 2.73
CA HIS A 229 1.71 21.41 3.23
C HIS A 229 3.16 21.89 3.03
N PRO A 230 3.80 22.45 4.07
CA PRO A 230 5.21 22.81 4.03
C PRO A 230 6.11 21.59 4.24
N ARG A 231 7.30 21.64 3.64
CA ARG A 231 8.40 20.70 3.87
C ARG A 231 9.73 21.43 3.94
N LEU A 232 10.60 21.00 4.84
CA LEU A 232 11.96 21.50 5.01
C LEU A 232 12.92 20.32 5.23
N ALA A 233 14.07 20.37 4.57
CA ALA A 233 15.18 19.46 4.79
C ALA A 233 16.49 20.23 4.89
N ILE A 234 17.30 19.88 5.88
CA ILE A 234 18.69 20.30 6.01
C ILE A 234 19.53 19.04 5.84
N ILE A 235 20.45 19.05 4.88
CA ILE A 235 21.29 17.91 4.53
C ILE A 235 22.73 18.34 4.72
N VAL A 236 23.51 17.57 5.46
CA VAL A 236 24.91 17.86 5.77
C VAL A 236 25.76 16.64 5.44
N THR A 237 26.80 16.82 4.65
CA THR A 237 27.76 15.78 4.26
C THR A 237 29.14 16.12 4.79
N PRO A 238 29.40 15.92 6.10
CA PRO A 238 30.67 16.31 6.72
C PRO A 238 31.86 15.52 6.16
N PHE A 239 31.62 14.30 5.70
CA PHE A 239 32.60 13.45 5.03
C PHE A 239 31.98 12.84 3.77
N SER A 240 32.81 12.40 2.83
CA SER A 240 32.33 11.79 1.57
C SER A 240 31.52 10.50 1.75
N SER A 241 31.64 9.84 2.91
CA SER A 241 30.89 8.63 3.26
C SER A 241 29.80 8.86 4.29
N THR A 242 29.58 10.09 4.75
CA THR A 242 28.64 10.40 5.84
C THR A 242 27.64 11.46 5.40
N THR A 243 26.35 11.21 5.59
CA THR A 243 25.28 12.20 5.38
C THR A 243 24.37 12.22 6.58
N LEU A 244 24.14 13.42 7.13
CA LEU A 244 23.15 13.69 8.15
C LEU A 244 22.01 14.49 7.53
N LYS A 245 20.76 14.15 7.84
CA LYS A 245 19.58 14.85 7.37
C LYS A 245 18.67 15.18 8.54
N LEU A 246 18.16 16.40 8.58
CA LEU A 246 17.09 16.84 9.45
C LEU A 246 15.90 17.21 8.58
N LEU A 247 14.76 16.56 8.79
CA LEU A 247 13.58 16.69 7.95
C LEU A 247 12.38 17.11 8.78
N TYR A 248 11.60 18.03 8.24
CA TYR A 248 10.29 18.40 8.73
C TYR A 248 9.29 18.40 7.57
N GLY A 249 8.11 17.86 7.80
CA GLY A 249 7.05 17.90 6.79
C GLY A 249 5.66 17.81 7.39
N ARG A 250 4.70 18.45 6.73
CA ARG A 250 3.28 18.16 6.92
C ARG A 250 2.72 17.45 5.70
N ALA A 251 1.77 16.55 5.92
CA ALA A 251 0.96 15.94 4.89
C ALA A 251 -0.47 15.76 5.42
N PHE A 252 -1.34 15.21 4.59
CA PHE A 252 -2.74 14.99 4.93
C PHE A 252 -3.27 13.74 4.24
N ARG A 253 -4.38 13.19 4.75
CA ARG A 253 -5.19 12.20 4.06
C ARG A 253 -6.59 12.78 3.84
N PRO A 254 -7.06 12.92 2.59
CA PRO A 254 -8.45 13.30 2.34
C PRO A 254 -9.39 12.15 2.75
N PRO A 255 -10.62 12.45 3.19
CA PRO A 255 -11.64 11.42 3.35
C PRO A 255 -11.94 10.78 1.98
N ASN A 256 -12.07 9.46 1.94
CA ASN A 256 -12.40 8.72 0.72
C ASN A 256 -13.93 8.76 0.45
N VAL A 257 -14.36 8.18 -0.68
CA VAL A 257 -15.78 8.23 -1.11
C VAL A 257 -16.70 7.44 -0.17
N GLU A 258 -16.20 6.33 0.38
CA GLU A 258 -16.91 5.51 1.36
C GLU A 258 -17.12 6.28 2.66
N GLU A 259 -16.05 6.88 3.19
CA GLU A 259 -16.08 7.70 4.39
C GLU A 259 -17.03 8.90 4.29
N LEU A 260 -17.19 9.46 3.08
CA LEU A 260 -18.06 10.62 2.82
C LEU A 260 -19.52 10.24 2.58
N PHE A 261 -19.79 9.13 1.88
CA PHE A 261 -21.08 8.90 1.24
C PHE A 261 -21.66 7.49 1.44
N TYR A 262 -20.91 6.55 2.01
CA TYR A 262 -21.44 5.20 2.25
C TYR A 262 -22.54 5.22 3.31
N ARG A 263 -23.63 4.53 3.00
CA ARG A 263 -24.77 4.27 3.89
C ARG A 263 -25.47 3.05 3.36
N ASP A 264 -25.95 2.20 4.25
CA ASP A 264 -26.80 1.06 3.90
C ASP A 264 -28.20 1.19 4.54
N GLY A 265 -28.38 2.11 5.50
CA GLY A 265 -29.62 2.26 6.25
C GLY A 265 -29.81 1.22 7.37
N TYR A 266 -28.84 0.33 7.57
CA TYR A 266 -28.87 -0.76 8.56
C TYR A 266 -27.72 -0.68 9.56
N SER A 267 -26.48 -0.61 9.07
CA SER A 267 -25.26 -0.57 9.90
C SER A 267 -24.52 0.77 9.79
N TYR A 268 -24.67 1.47 8.65
CA TYR A 268 -23.92 2.66 8.30
C TYR A 268 -24.82 3.83 7.90
N LYS A 269 -24.43 5.03 8.30
CA LYS A 269 -24.99 6.30 7.81
C LYS A 269 -23.88 7.30 7.46
N VAL A 270 -24.26 8.27 6.63
CA VAL A 270 -23.36 9.37 6.27
C VAL A 270 -23.21 10.37 7.41
N ALA A 271 -22.00 10.91 7.55
CA ALA A 271 -21.72 12.02 8.46
C ALA A 271 -22.53 13.27 8.06
N PRO A 272 -22.84 14.17 9.01
CA PRO A 272 -23.45 15.45 8.70
C PRO A 272 -22.69 16.22 7.61
N SER A 273 -23.42 16.83 6.67
CA SER A 273 -22.81 17.50 5.51
C SER A 273 -21.77 18.54 5.95
N GLY A 274 -20.53 18.39 5.47
CA GLY A 274 -19.41 19.29 5.75
C GLY A 274 -18.73 19.09 7.10
N SER A 275 -19.08 18.05 7.87
CA SER A 275 -18.40 17.76 9.14
C SER A 275 -17.11 16.96 8.99
N LEU A 276 -16.90 16.32 7.82
CA LEU A 276 -15.72 15.49 7.56
C LEU A 276 -14.69 16.25 6.70
N GLY A 277 -13.49 16.38 7.23
CA GLY A 277 -12.33 16.99 6.60
C GLY A 277 -11.12 16.04 6.58
N PRO A 278 -9.95 16.53 6.12
CA PRO A 278 -8.76 15.70 6.00
C PRO A 278 -8.09 15.44 7.35
N GLU A 279 -7.47 14.27 7.48
CA GLU A 279 -6.52 13.97 8.56
C GLU A 279 -5.21 14.71 8.29
N HIS A 280 -4.55 15.21 9.34
CA HIS A 280 -3.27 15.92 9.20
C HIS A 280 -2.15 15.16 9.89
N VAL A 281 -1.01 15.01 9.23
CA VAL A 281 0.21 14.44 9.83
C VAL A 281 1.35 15.43 9.78
N SER A 282 2.11 15.52 10.87
CA SER A 282 3.37 16.24 10.94
C SER A 282 4.50 15.29 11.35
N THR A 283 5.65 15.42 10.69
CA THR A 283 6.81 14.53 10.85
C THR A 283 8.06 15.34 11.14
N HIS A 284 8.84 14.87 12.10
CA HIS A 284 10.19 15.35 12.41
C HIS A 284 11.12 14.16 12.33
N GLU A 285 12.14 14.21 11.48
CA GLU A 285 13.03 13.07 11.25
C GLU A 285 14.50 13.48 11.30
N VAL A 286 15.33 12.58 11.82
CA VAL A 286 16.79 12.66 11.79
C VAL A 286 17.32 11.41 11.12
N VAL A 287 18.13 11.57 10.07
CA VAL A 287 18.68 10.45 9.30
C VAL A 287 20.19 10.52 9.27
N LEU A 288 20.87 9.45 9.64
CA LEU A 288 22.29 9.22 9.43
C LEU A 288 22.48 8.15 8.35
N GLU A 289 23.21 8.48 7.29
CA GLU A 289 23.71 7.52 6.31
C GLU A 289 25.23 7.46 6.41
N GLN A 290 25.77 6.25 6.58
CA GLN A 290 27.20 6.01 6.70
C GLN A 290 27.65 4.88 5.79
N GLY A 291 28.54 5.18 4.84
CA GLY A 291 29.31 4.19 4.10
C GLY A 291 30.49 3.70 4.92
N LEU A 292 30.63 2.38 5.05
CA LEU A 292 31.76 1.73 5.70
C LEU A 292 32.53 0.90 4.66
N GLY A 293 33.67 1.43 4.21
CA GLY A 293 34.40 0.88 3.07
C GLY A 293 33.58 0.94 1.78
N ARG A 294 33.75 -0.06 0.90
CA ARG A 294 33.03 -0.14 -0.39
C ARG A 294 31.81 -1.07 -0.37
N SER A 295 31.64 -1.82 0.72
CA SER A 295 30.75 -2.99 0.76
C SER A 295 29.61 -2.85 1.75
N VAL A 296 29.67 -1.91 2.70
CA VAL A 296 28.67 -1.78 3.75
C VAL A 296 28.09 -0.37 3.75
N ARG A 297 26.77 -0.27 3.83
CA ARG A 297 26.05 0.99 4.06
C ARG A 297 25.14 0.81 5.27
N LEU A 298 25.28 1.71 6.23
CA LEU A 298 24.42 1.84 7.40
C LEU A 298 23.48 3.03 7.18
N THR A 299 22.21 2.85 7.52
CA THR A 299 21.22 3.92 7.59
C THR A 299 20.51 3.84 8.93
N VAL A 300 20.46 4.94 9.66
CA VAL A 300 19.75 5.06 10.93
C VAL A 300 18.79 6.24 10.82
N LEU A 301 17.54 6.03 11.19
CA LEU A 301 16.46 7.02 11.19
C LEU A 301 15.89 7.09 12.61
N GLY A 302 15.63 8.29 13.10
CA GLY A 302 14.77 8.54 14.25
C GLY A 302 13.66 9.50 13.85
N TYR A 303 12.43 9.28 14.33
CA TYR A 303 11.28 10.09 13.95
C TYR A 303 10.30 10.35 15.10
N HIS A 304 9.62 11.48 15.00
CA HIS A 304 8.40 11.83 15.74
C HIS A 304 7.30 12.19 14.74
N LEU A 305 6.16 11.54 14.88
CA LEU A 305 4.99 11.68 14.01
C LEU A 305 3.78 12.02 14.87
N VAL A 306 3.06 13.07 14.48
CA VAL A 306 1.81 13.49 15.12
C VAL A 306 0.71 13.52 14.08
N VAL A 307 -0.33 12.72 14.29
CA VAL A 307 -1.58 12.73 13.50
C VAL A 307 -2.65 13.47 14.28
N ARG A 308 -3.42 14.31 13.60
CA ARG A 308 -4.59 15.02 14.13
C ARG A 308 -5.77 14.85 13.19
N ASP A 309 -6.96 15.07 13.74
CA ASP A 309 -8.22 15.00 13.01
C ASP A 309 -8.44 13.62 12.37
N LEU A 310 -8.09 12.55 13.09
CA LEU A 310 -8.17 11.17 12.58
C LEU A 310 -9.60 10.85 12.17
N ILE A 311 -9.82 10.31 10.96
CA ILE A 311 -11.13 9.86 10.52
C ILE A 311 -11.40 8.51 11.17
N SER A 312 -12.36 8.50 12.08
CA SER A 312 -12.71 7.33 12.89
C SER A 312 -14.17 6.94 12.66
N LEU A 313 -14.42 5.64 12.55
CA LEU A 313 -15.77 5.07 12.50
C LEU A 313 -16.31 4.94 13.92
N VAL A 314 -17.35 5.69 14.23
CA VAL A 314 -17.99 5.73 15.57
C VAL A 314 -19.46 5.34 15.47
N GLU A 315 -20.01 4.84 16.57
CA GLU A 315 -21.45 4.58 16.70
C GLU A 315 -22.16 5.85 17.18
N ASP A 316 -23.26 6.23 16.52
CA ASP A 316 -24.11 7.30 17.01
C ASP A 316 -25.06 6.78 18.11
N PRO A 317 -24.99 7.31 19.35
CA PRO A 317 -25.88 6.87 20.43
C PRO A 317 -27.38 7.11 20.16
N ALA A 318 -27.75 7.93 19.18
CA ALA A 318 -29.14 8.25 18.87
C ALA A 318 -29.87 7.14 18.09
N ASP A 319 -29.16 6.41 17.23
CA ASP A 319 -29.73 5.39 16.36
C ASP A 319 -28.87 4.12 16.22
N SER A 320 -27.73 4.04 16.93
CA SER A 320 -26.75 2.95 16.87
C SER A 320 -26.14 2.69 15.49
N LEU A 321 -26.30 3.62 14.54
CA LEU A 321 -25.67 3.52 13.22
C LEU A 321 -24.23 4.03 13.27
N LEU A 322 -23.36 3.36 12.51
CA LEU A 322 -21.96 3.74 12.38
C LEU A 322 -21.80 4.89 11.38
N TYR A 323 -20.96 5.87 11.69
CA TYR A 323 -20.60 6.95 10.78
C TYR A 323 -19.16 7.42 11.01
N PHE A 324 -18.56 8.04 9.99
CA PHE A 324 -17.21 8.56 10.06
C PHE A 324 -17.16 10.00 10.61
N THR A 325 -16.19 10.29 11.47
CA THR A 325 -15.98 11.64 12.02
C THR A 325 -14.48 11.91 12.23
N ASN A 326 -14.04 13.18 12.11
CA ASN A 326 -12.69 13.57 12.50
C ASN A 326 -12.60 13.64 14.02
N GLN A 327 -12.13 12.57 14.64
CA GLN A 327 -11.93 12.47 16.08
C GLN A 327 -10.68 11.66 16.38
N GLY A 328 -9.87 12.19 17.29
CA GLY A 328 -8.68 11.52 17.81
C GLY A 328 -7.38 12.10 17.26
N SER A 329 -6.31 11.88 18.02
CA SER A 329 -4.95 12.25 17.66
C SER A 329 -4.01 11.10 18.01
N VAL A 330 -2.98 10.90 17.19
CA VAL A 330 -1.96 9.88 17.42
C VAL A 330 -0.62 10.58 17.61
N ASP A 331 0.09 10.20 18.66
CA ASP A 331 1.48 10.55 18.85
C ASP A 331 2.33 9.28 18.72
N ALA A 332 3.32 9.33 17.83
CA ALA A 332 4.19 8.19 17.54
C ALA A 332 5.66 8.59 17.48
N PHE A 333 6.50 7.85 18.20
CA PHE A 333 7.95 7.98 18.14
C PHE A 333 8.58 6.64 17.76
N GLY A 334 9.66 6.69 16.99
CA GLY A 334 10.36 5.48 16.63
C GLY A 334 11.75 5.71 16.06
N GLY A 335 12.45 4.61 15.86
CA GLY A 335 13.73 4.59 15.19
C GLY A 335 13.91 3.32 14.38
N GLU A 336 14.64 3.45 13.28
CA GLU A 336 14.96 2.37 12.38
C GLU A 336 16.46 2.32 12.11
N ALA A 337 17.01 1.12 11.99
CA ALA A 337 18.37 0.90 11.57
C ALA A 337 18.39 -0.15 10.45
N GLN A 338 19.12 0.14 9.37
CA GLN A 338 19.32 -0.77 8.25
C GLN A 338 20.80 -0.88 7.91
N VAL A 339 21.25 -2.12 7.67
CA VAL A 339 22.57 -2.43 7.13
C VAL A 339 22.41 -3.14 5.81
N ASP A 340 22.98 -2.57 4.75
CA ASP A 340 23.15 -3.19 3.44
C ASP A 340 24.59 -3.67 3.28
N VAL A 341 24.75 -4.91 2.83
CA VAL A 341 26.05 -5.54 2.59
C VAL A 341 26.12 -6.04 1.15
N LYS A 342 27.17 -5.64 0.43
CA LYS A 342 27.60 -6.21 -0.84
C LYS A 342 28.94 -6.91 -0.62
N GLY A 343 28.85 -8.21 -0.34
CA GLY A 343 30.00 -9.05 -0.05
C GLY A 343 30.76 -9.48 -1.30
N PRO A 344 31.90 -10.16 -1.14
CA PRO A 344 32.61 -10.79 -2.24
C PRO A 344 31.73 -11.86 -2.91
N TRP A 345 32.09 -12.24 -4.15
CA TRP A 345 31.43 -13.31 -4.92
C TRP A 345 29.95 -13.13 -5.22
N GLY A 346 29.40 -11.90 -5.13
CA GLY A 346 28.01 -11.62 -5.50
C GLY A 346 26.99 -11.84 -4.38
N THR A 347 27.46 -12.02 -3.14
CA THR A 347 26.63 -12.06 -1.94
C THR A 347 26.05 -10.68 -1.65
N VAL A 348 24.75 -10.63 -1.38
CA VAL A 348 24.02 -9.43 -0.98
C VAL A 348 23.26 -9.74 0.30
N GLY A 349 23.36 -8.86 1.27
CA GLY A 349 22.63 -8.95 2.54
C GLY A 349 21.96 -7.64 2.88
N ARG A 350 20.79 -7.71 3.51
CA ARG A 350 20.13 -6.58 4.14
C ARG A 350 19.56 -7.03 5.48
N ALA A 351 19.89 -6.32 6.54
CA ALA A 351 19.24 -6.45 7.84
C ALA A 351 18.59 -5.11 8.18
N SER A 352 17.35 -5.12 8.67
CA SER A 352 16.66 -3.92 9.15
C SER A 352 15.93 -4.21 10.46
N TYR A 353 15.93 -3.23 11.35
CA TYR A 353 15.23 -3.28 12.62
C TYR A 353 14.50 -1.96 12.86
N ALA A 354 13.25 -2.05 13.29
CA ALA A 354 12.43 -0.91 13.66
C ALA A 354 11.93 -1.08 15.11
N LEU A 355 12.01 0.01 15.87
CA LEU A 355 11.42 0.17 17.19
C LEU A 355 10.46 1.36 17.11
N GLN A 356 9.19 1.16 17.43
CA GLN A 356 8.21 2.24 17.40
C GLN A 356 7.18 2.11 18.52
N GLN A 357 6.58 3.23 18.88
CA GLN A 357 5.44 3.29 19.76
C GLN A 357 4.48 4.34 19.22
N ALA A 358 3.23 3.94 18.99
CA ALA A 358 2.13 4.83 18.61
C ALA A 358 1.03 4.76 19.67
N THR A 359 0.62 5.92 20.18
CA THR A 359 -0.40 6.04 21.22
C THR A 359 -1.48 7.02 20.82
N ALA A 360 -2.73 6.70 21.15
CA ALA A 360 -3.82 7.68 21.08
C ALA A 360 -3.62 8.73 22.18
N VAL A 361 -3.65 10.01 21.82
CA VAL A 361 -3.37 11.11 22.75
C VAL A 361 -4.47 11.20 23.82
N GLU A 362 -5.71 10.92 23.44
CA GLU A 362 -6.89 11.07 24.30
C GLU A 362 -6.92 10.03 25.43
N THR A 363 -6.48 8.80 25.16
CA THR A 363 -6.53 7.69 26.13
C THR A 363 -5.15 7.33 26.70
N GLY A 364 -4.07 7.74 26.04
CA GLY A 364 -2.70 7.29 26.36
C GLY A 364 -2.45 5.82 26.00
N GLU A 365 -3.41 5.14 25.38
CA GLU A 365 -3.29 3.72 25.05
C GLU A 365 -2.54 3.52 23.73
N ARG A 366 -1.86 2.38 23.63
CA ARG A 366 -1.26 1.92 22.36
C ARG A 366 -2.35 1.57 21.36
N LEU A 367 -2.10 1.93 20.11
CA LEU A 367 -2.99 1.60 19.01
C LEU A 367 -3.07 0.08 18.77
N THR A 368 -4.22 -0.37 18.27
CA THR A 368 -4.40 -1.73 17.78
C THR A 368 -3.54 -1.97 16.53
N ASN A 369 -3.17 -3.23 16.30
CA ASN A 369 -2.34 -3.63 15.16
C ASN A 369 -1.01 -2.83 15.00
N SER A 370 -0.47 -2.27 16.09
CA SER A 370 0.76 -1.46 16.09
C SER A 370 1.91 -2.20 16.80
N PRO A 371 2.78 -2.94 16.08
CA PRO A 371 3.87 -3.68 16.68
C PRO A 371 4.96 -2.73 17.20
N THR A 372 5.57 -3.07 18.34
CA THR A 372 6.67 -2.27 18.93
C THR A 372 8.01 -2.60 18.29
N HIS A 373 8.29 -3.87 18.05
CA HIS A 373 9.54 -4.33 17.43
C HIS A 373 9.29 -5.04 16.11
N MET A 374 10.10 -4.73 15.11
CA MET A 374 10.05 -5.41 13.81
C MET A 374 11.47 -5.65 13.32
N ALA A 375 11.76 -6.85 12.82
CA ALA A 375 13.07 -7.15 12.26
C ALA A 375 12.94 -7.91 10.94
N LYS A 376 13.82 -7.61 9.99
CA LYS A 376 13.91 -8.31 8.71
C LYS A 376 15.36 -8.61 8.39
N LEU A 377 15.62 -9.82 7.93
CA LEU A 377 16.90 -10.23 7.36
C LEU A 377 16.66 -10.82 5.99
N HIS A 378 17.43 -10.37 5.01
CA HIS A 378 17.46 -10.90 3.66
C HIS A 378 18.91 -11.21 3.30
N LEU A 379 19.17 -12.44 2.89
CA LEU A 379 20.48 -12.89 2.42
C LEU A 379 20.33 -13.54 1.07
N SER A 380 21.20 -13.22 0.13
CA SER A 380 21.26 -13.90 -1.16
C SER A 380 22.70 -14.08 -1.61
N ALA A 381 23.02 -15.28 -2.09
CA ALA A 381 24.32 -15.61 -2.62
C ALA A 381 24.20 -16.58 -3.80
N PRO A 382 25.11 -16.51 -4.79
CA PRO A 382 25.25 -17.59 -5.75
C PRO A 382 25.69 -18.88 -5.03
N LEU A 383 25.21 -20.02 -5.52
CA LEU A 383 25.64 -21.34 -5.07
C LEU A 383 26.93 -21.76 -5.79
N TYR A 384 27.41 -22.98 -5.51
CA TYR A 384 28.58 -23.56 -6.17
C TYR A 384 28.50 -23.44 -7.70
N TRP A 385 27.32 -23.74 -8.24
CA TRP A 385 26.99 -23.44 -9.63
C TRP A 385 26.53 -22.00 -9.76
N ARG A 386 27.27 -21.17 -10.51
CA ARG A 386 27.03 -19.73 -10.62
C ARG A 386 25.70 -19.34 -11.27
N TRP A 387 25.05 -20.27 -11.97
CA TRP A 387 23.71 -20.11 -12.54
C TRP A 387 22.60 -20.39 -11.50
N LEU A 388 22.96 -20.86 -10.30
CA LEU A 388 22.05 -21.02 -9.17
C LEU A 388 22.32 -19.97 -8.12
N ARG A 389 21.24 -19.42 -7.57
CA ARG A 389 21.26 -18.46 -6.46
C ARG A 389 20.32 -18.95 -5.37
N ALA A 390 20.78 -18.91 -4.13
CA ALA A 390 19.93 -19.11 -2.97
C ALA A 390 19.64 -17.76 -2.29
N GLY A 391 18.40 -17.62 -1.83
CA GLY A 391 17.93 -16.50 -1.04
C GLY A 391 17.23 -16.98 0.21
N ALA A 392 17.59 -16.42 1.37
CA ALA A 392 16.93 -16.67 2.65
C ALA A 392 16.37 -15.37 3.20
N GLN A 393 15.18 -15.45 3.81
CA GLN A 393 14.51 -14.34 4.45
C GLN A 393 14.06 -14.73 5.86
N LEU A 394 14.26 -13.84 6.83
CA LEU A 394 13.65 -13.92 8.16
C LEU A 394 12.82 -12.66 8.40
N LEU A 395 11.62 -12.85 8.93
CA LEU A 395 10.66 -11.79 9.24
C LEU A 395 10.18 -11.97 10.68
N TYR A 396 10.51 -11.00 11.53
CA TYR A 396 10.02 -10.93 12.90
C TYR A 396 9.02 -9.78 13.05
N LEU A 397 7.89 -10.08 13.66
CA LEU A 397 6.91 -9.09 14.08
C LEU A 397 6.55 -9.33 15.54
N ASP A 398 6.60 -8.28 16.35
CA ASP A 398 6.20 -8.33 17.75
C ASP A 398 4.68 -8.46 17.92
N ARG A 399 4.26 -8.74 19.16
CA ARG A 399 2.87 -8.80 19.58
C ARG A 399 2.11 -7.53 19.19
N ARG A 400 0.84 -7.69 18.89
CA ARG A 400 -0.03 -6.57 18.52
C ARG A 400 -1.36 -6.69 19.23
N ARG A 401 -1.90 -5.56 19.67
CA ARG A 401 -3.21 -5.49 20.32
C ARG A 401 -4.31 -5.68 19.29
N THR A 402 -5.33 -6.46 19.64
CA THR A 402 -6.52 -6.71 18.82
C THR A 402 -7.63 -5.70 19.15
N LEU A 403 -8.70 -5.68 18.34
CA LEU A 403 -9.84 -4.79 18.59
C LEU A 403 -10.57 -5.12 19.90
N SER A 404 -10.62 -6.40 20.30
CA SER A 404 -11.20 -6.82 21.59
C SER A 404 -10.35 -6.41 22.80
N GLY A 405 -9.14 -5.91 22.57
CA GLY A 405 -8.18 -5.54 23.60
C GLY A 405 -7.23 -6.66 24.01
N ALA A 406 -7.36 -7.86 23.44
CA ALA A 406 -6.39 -8.95 23.59
C ALA A 406 -5.11 -8.67 22.78
N GLN A 407 -4.24 -9.68 22.64
CA GLN A 407 -3.01 -9.59 21.87
C GLN A 407 -2.82 -10.83 21.02
N VAL A 408 -2.40 -10.63 19.77
CA VAL A 408 -1.82 -11.70 18.94
C VAL A 408 -0.36 -11.89 19.31
N ASP A 409 0.11 -13.13 19.24
CA ASP A 409 1.47 -13.50 19.60
C ASP A 409 2.51 -12.94 18.61
N PRO A 410 3.75 -12.66 19.08
CA PRO A 410 4.85 -12.34 18.18
C PRO A 410 5.23 -13.58 17.35
N TYR A 411 5.74 -13.37 16.15
CA TYR A 411 6.17 -14.47 15.29
C TYR A 411 7.49 -14.20 14.57
N LEU A 412 8.18 -15.28 14.22
CA LEU A 412 9.36 -15.29 13.36
C LEU A 412 9.13 -16.27 12.21
N VAL A 413 8.92 -15.75 11.01
CA VAL A 413 8.72 -16.54 9.80
C VAL A 413 10.00 -16.54 8.96
N SER A 414 10.32 -17.70 8.38
CA SER A 414 11.47 -17.87 7.51
C SER A 414 11.07 -18.37 6.13
N ASN A 415 11.69 -17.84 5.09
CA ASN A 415 11.44 -18.22 3.71
C ASN A 415 12.75 -18.55 3.00
N LEU A 416 12.71 -19.51 2.10
CA LEU A 416 13.84 -19.93 1.28
C LEU A 416 13.44 -19.91 -0.19
N THR A 417 14.33 -19.43 -1.05
CA THR A 417 14.15 -19.47 -2.51
C THR A 417 15.44 -19.90 -3.18
N VAL A 418 15.33 -20.80 -4.15
CA VAL A 418 16.41 -21.16 -5.06
C VAL A 418 15.99 -20.77 -6.46
N THR A 419 16.85 -20.00 -7.15
CA THR A 419 16.61 -19.53 -8.50
C THR A 419 17.71 -20.03 -9.42
N ALA A 420 17.31 -20.63 -10.53
CA ALA A 420 18.14 -20.89 -11.69
C ALA A 420 17.97 -19.74 -12.68
N GLU A 421 19.05 -19.00 -12.92
CA GLU A 421 19.07 -17.81 -13.79
C GLU A 421 19.62 -18.17 -15.18
N GLY A 422 18.98 -17.68 -16.24
CA GLY A 422 19.46 -17.78 -17.62
C GLY A 422 19.45 -19.20 -18.21
N LEU A 423 18.52 -20.06 -17.78
CA LEU A 423 18.32 -21.39 -18.35
C LEU A 423 18.02 -21.30 -19.85
N GLY A 424 18.90 -21.90 -20.66
CA GLY A 424 18.80 -21.85 -22.12
C GLY A 424 18.89 -20.43 -22.71
N GLY A 425 19.32 -19.43 -21.93
CA GLY A 425 19.36 -18.02 -22.33
C GLY A 425 18.00 -17.33 -22.40
N VAL A 426 16.91 -18.00 -22.05
CA VAL A 426 15.52 -17.53 -22.27
C VAL A 426 14.63 -17.68 -21.05
N ALA A 427 15.09 -18.32 -19.97
CA ALA A 427 14.23 -18.60 -18.83
C ALA A 427 14.94 -18.43 -17.48
N ASP A 428 14.21 -17.92 -16.48
CA ASP A 428 14.56 -18.06 -15.08
C ASP A 428 13.49 -18.91 -14.38
N VAL A 429 13.94 -19.86 -13.56
CA VAL A 429 13.06 -20.74 -12.78
C VAL A 429 13.39 -20.60 -11.32
N SER A 430 12.39 -20.34 -10.47
CA SER A 430 12.58 -20.32 -9.02
C SER A 430 11.60 -21.24 -8.29
N ALA A 431 12.13 -21.92 -7.29
CA ALA A 431 11.36 -22.68 -6.31
C ALA A 431 11.51 -22.02 -4.93
N SER A 432 10.39 -21.77 -4.27
CA SER A 432 10.34 -21.11 -2.97
C SER A 432 9.56 -21.96 -1.97
N VAL A 433 10.03 -21.97 -0.72
CA VAL A 433 9.31 -22.46 0.45
C VAL A 433 9.09 -21.26 1.36
N TYR A 434 7.82 -20.89 1.56
CA TYR A 434 7.42 -19.87 2.51
C TYR A 434 7.01 -20.52 3.83
N ASN A 435 7.29 -19.85 4.93
CA ASN A 435 7.08 -20.39 6.28
C ASN A 435 7.74 -21.77 6.44
N LEU A 436 9.06 -21.82 6.22
CA LEU A 436 9.86 -23.05 6.14
C LEU A 436 9.65 -24.00 7.34
N PHE A 437 9.47 -23.45 8.54
CA PHE A 437 9.27 -24.19 9.78
C PHE A 437 7.81 -24.36 10.19
N ASP A 438 6.85 -23.99 9.33
CA ASP A 438 5.41 -24.21 9.57
C ASP A 438 4.92 -23.53 10.86
N VAL A 439 5.41 -22.32 11.11
CA VAL A 439 5.03 -21.52 12.27
C VAL A 439 3.55 -21.17 12.13
N ARG A 440 2.75 -21.41 13.16
CA ARG A 440 1.38 -20.91 13.24
C ARG A 440 1.41 -19.47 13.74
N TYR A 441 0.82 -18.55 12.98
CA TYR A 441 0.79 -17.13 13.31
C TYR A 441 -0.44 -16.46 12.67
N GLY A 442 -0.84 -15.31 13.20
CA GLY A 442 -1.96 -14.55 12.68
C GLY A 442 -1.79 -13.04 12.80
N ASP A 443 -2.73 -12.35 12.17
CA ASP A 443 -2.89 -10.90 12.22
C ASP A 443 -4.17 -10.54 13.00
N PRO A 444 -4.21 -9.41 13.73
CA PRO A 444 -5.45 -8.98 14.38
C PRO A 444 -6.60 -8.85 13.39
N GLY A 445 -7.77 -9.37 13.75
CA GLY A 445 -9.01 -9.14 13.02
C GLY A 445 -9.45 -7.68 13.08
N SER A 446 -10.17 -7.25 12.05
CA SER A 446 -10.82 -5.93 11.98
C SER A 446 -12.34 -6.08 12.22
N ARG A 447 -13.09 -4.96 12.27
CA ARG A 447 -14.51 -4.92 12.73
C ARG A 447 -15.46 -5.80 11.91
N GLU A 448 -15.14 -6.04 10.65
CA GLU A 448 -15.88 -6.91 9.76
C GLU A 448 -15.72 -8.40 10.10
N HIS A 449 -14.74 -8.75 10.94
CA HIS A 449 -14.44 -10.13 11.33
C HIS A 449 -14.98 -10.43 12.73
N PHE A 450 -15.57 -11.61 12.92
CA PHE A 450 -15.87 -12.13 14.26
C PHE A 450 -14.62 -12.74 14.93
N GLN A 451 -13.59 -13.05 14.15
CA GLN A 451 -12.31 -13.55 14.64
C GLN A 451 -11.46 -12.41 15.20
N ASP A 452 -10.92 -12.59 16.41
CA ASP A 452 -9.98 -11.62 16.98
C ASP A 452 -8.56 -11.75 16.36
N GLU A 453 -8.22 -12.93 15.85
CA GLU A 453 -6.99 -13.25 15.12
C GLU A 453 -7.33 -13.99 13.82
N LEU A 454 -6.80 -13.49 12.70
CA LEU A 454 -6.84 -14.12 11.39
C LEU A 454 -5.54 -14.88 11.16
N LEU A 455 -5.62 -16.21 11.23
CA LEU A 455 -4.48 -17.08 10.99
C LEU A 455 -3.99 -16.95 9.54
N ARG A 456 -2.67 -16.96 9.38
CA ARG A 456 -1.99 -16.95 8.10
C ARG A 456 -1.68 -18.37 7.66
N ASP A 457 -1.49 -18.55 6.36
CA ASP A 457 -1.11 -19.82 5.77
C ASP A 457 0.10 -20.45 6.48
N GLY A 458 0.05 -21.77 6.64
CA GLY A 458 1.19 -22.57 7.06
C GLY A 458 2.30 -22.58 6.00
N ARG A 459 3.12 -23.63 6.02
CA ARG A 459 4.16 -23.83 5.01
C ARG A 459 3.54 -23.92 3.60
N SER A 460 4.00 -23.07 2.69
CA SER A 460 3.55 -23.07 1.29
C SER A 460 4.72 -23.15 0.31
N PHE A 461 4.47 -23.77 -0.84
CA PHE A 461 5.45 -23.99 -1.90
C PHE A 461 5.06 -23.18 -3.13
N ARG A 462 6.03 -22.54 -3.77
CA ARG A 462 5.80 -21.77 -4.99
C ARG A 462 6.82 -22.11 -6.06
N LEU A 463 6.33 -22.32 -7.27
CA LEU A 463 7.14 -22.38 -8.49
C LEU A 463 6.85 -21.14 -9.32
N LYS A 464 7.91 -20.55 -9.90
CA LYS A 464 7.81 -19.43 -10.83
C LYS A 464 8.69 -19.70 -12.03
N LEU A 465 8.12 -19.47 -13.21
CA LEU A 465 8.80 -19.44 -14.50
C LEU A 465 8.74 -18.01 -15.05
N LEU A 466 9.89 -17.44 -15.39
CA LEU A 466 10.00 -16.18 -16.13
C LEU A 466 10.62 -16.49 -17.48
N LEU A 467 9.94 -16.11 -18.56
CA LEU A 467 10.44 -16.28 -19.92
C LEU A 467 10.82 -14.91 -20.50
N HIS A 468 12.00 -14.86 -21.11
CA HIS A 468 12.56 -13.70 -21.81
C HIS A 468 12.45 -13.96 -23.32
N PHE A 469 11.78 -13.07 -24.05
CA PHE A 469 11.53 -13.19 -25.49
C PHE A 469 11.86 -11.91 -26.26
#